data_AF-A0A0S7ENB7-F1
#
_entry.id   AF-A0A0S7ENB7-F1
#
_cell.length_a   1.000
_cell.length_b   1.000
_cell.length_c   1.000
_cell.angle_alpha   90.00
_cell.angle_beta   90.00
_cell.angle_gamma   90.00
#
_symmetry.space_group_name_H-M   'P 1'
#
loop_
_entity.id
_entity.type
_entity.pdbx_description
1 polymer ?
#
loop_
_entity_poly.entity_id
_entity_poly.type
_entity_poly.pdbx_seq_one_letter_code
_entity_poly.pdbx_strand_id
1 'polypeptide(L)'
;LFCSCPAGDQMACAERRRQTIVPICSYEDKDKPNCLSLQNTCKTNYICRSRLADFLSNCQPKAGSVSGCLLENYANCLLSYSGLIGTVMTPNYVRSSGISLSPWCDCSSSGNSKPDCDKFAEFFTNNRCLRNAIKAFGNGTDVGVWQPQTP
;
A
#
# COMPACT_ATOMS: atom_id res chain seq x y z
N LEU A 1 -9.26 -8.07 3.81
CA LEU A 1 -8.11 -7.18 3.49
C LEU A 1 -8.47 -5.69 3.52
N PHE A 2 -9.54 -5.25 2.86
CA PHE A 2 -9.92 -3.82 2.75
C PHE A 2 -11.24 -3.45 3.45
N CYS A 3 -11.61 -4.14 4.54
CA CYS A 3 -12.83 -3.80 5.27
C CYS A 3 -12.74 -2.39 5.88
N SER A 4 -13.83 -1.63 5.78
CA SER A 4 -14.00 -0.37 6.51
C SER A 4 -14.25 -0.65 7.99
N CYS A 5 -13.71 0.20 8.86
CA CYS A 5 -13.89 0.09 10.30
C CYS A 5 -14.65 1.31 10.82
N PRO A 6 -15.89 1.15 11.32
CA PRO A 6 -16.70 2.26 11.81
C PRO A 6 -16.17 2.79 13.14
N ALA A 7 -16.56 4.02 13.49
CA ALA A 7 -16.09 4.71 14.71
C ALA A 7 -16.42 3.95 16.01
N GLY A 8 -17.52 3.19 16.05
CA GLY A 8 -17.93 2.42 17.23
C GLY A 8 -17.02 1.25 17.60
N ASP A 9 -16.39 0.61 16.59
CA ASP A 9 -15.54 -0.60 16.76
C ASP A 9 -14.15 -0.41 16.14
N GLN A 10 -13.70 0.84 16.02
CA GLN A 10 -12.55 1.21 15.19
C GLN A 10 -11.30 0.40 15.55
N MET A 11 -11.03 0.20 16.84
CA MET A 11 -9.83 -0.51 17.31
C MET A 11 -9.89 -2.02 17.03
N ALA A 12 -10.98 -2.69 17.40
CA ALA A 12 -11.11 -4.14 17.22
C ALA A 12 -11.16 -4.51 15.73
N CYS A 13 -11.92 -3.76 14.93
CA CYS A 13 -11.97 -3.96 13.49
C CYS A 13 -10.60 -3.67 12.83
N ALA A 14 -9.92 -2.58 13.20
CA ALA A 14 -8.63 -2.25 12.61
C ALA A 14 -7.56 -3.30 12.94
N GLU A 15 -7.55 -3.83 14.17
CA GLU A 15 -6.64 -4.92 14.53
C GLU A 15 -6.99 -6.22 13.79
N ARG A 16 -8.27 -6.60 13.67
CA ARG A 16 -8.67 -7.74 12.83
C ARG A 16 -8.22 -7.55 11.38
N ARG A 17 -8.34 -6.33 10.83
CA ARG A 17 -7.88 -6.02 9.48
C ARG A 17 -6.36 -6.16 9.37
N ARG A 18 -5.58 -5.66 10.33
CA ARG A 18 -4.11 -5.82 10.39
C ARG A 18 -3.68 -7.29 10.50
N GLN A 19 -4.47 -8.11 11.20
CA GLN A 19 -4.22 -9.54 11.38
C GLN A 19 -4.56 -10.39 10.14
N THR A 20 -5.16 -9.81 9.09
CA THR A 20 -5.59 -10.55 7.88
C THR A 20 -4.48 -11.41 7.27
N ILE A 21 -3.23 -10.93 7.31
CA ILE A 21 -2.08 -11.63 6.70
C ILE A 21 -1.26 -12.43 7.72
N VAL A 22 -1.67 -12.48 8.99
CA VAL A 22 -0.88 -13.09 10.08
C VAL A 22 0.51 -12.44 10.18
N PRO A 23 0.58 -11.14 10.57
CA PRO A 23 1.80 -10.34 10.48
C PRO A 23 2.99 -10.89 11.24
N ILE A 24 2.77 -11.63 12.33
CA ILE A 24 3.85 -12.25 13.11
C ILE A 24 4.68 -13.26 12.31
N CYS A 25 4.14 -13.81 11.22
CA CYS A 25 4.84 -14.75 10.33
C CYS A 25 5.15 -14.14 8.95
N SER A 26 4.30 -13.24 8.45
CA SER A 26 4.35 -12.78 7.06
C SER A 26 4.88 -11.36 6.86
N TYR A 27 5.14 -10.62 7.94
CA TYR A 27 5.41 -9.19 7.89
C TYR A 27 6.44 -8.73 8.91
N GLU A 28 6.22 -9.02 10.19
CA GLU A 28 7.11 -8.66 11.29
C GLU A 28 8.35 -9.56 11.26
N ASP A 29 9.53 -8.95 11.36
CA ASP A 29 10.82 -9.62 11.49
C ASP A 29 11.63 -8.91 12.58
N LYS A 30 12.65 -9.59 13.14
CA LYS A 30 13.51 -9.04 14.20
C LYS A 30 14.19 -7.76 13.76
N ASP A 31 14.70 -7.76 12.54
CA ASP A 31 15.40 -6.63 11.96
C ASP A 31 14.49 -5.88 11.00
N LYS A 32 14.59 -4.55 11.04
CA LYS A 32 13.85 -3.67 10.13
C LYS A 32 14.84 -3.05 9.13
N PRO A 33 14.93 -3.56 7.89
CA PRO A 33 15.90 -3.09 6.92
C PRO A 33 15.56 -1.68 6.43
N ASN A 34 16.55 -1.04 5.80
CA ASN A 34 16.32 0.20 5.05
C ASN A 34 15.39 -0.06 3.85
N CYS A 35 14.40 0.81 3.61
CA CYS A 35 13.44 0.61 2.53
C CYS A 35 14.05 0.57 1.14
N LEU A 36 15.14 1.31 0.88
CA LEU A 36 15.84 1.25 -0.41
C LEU A 36 16.59 -0.07 -0.58
N SER A 37 17.14 -0.63 0.51
CA SER A 37 17.73 -1.97 0.50
C SER A 37 16.66 -3.03 0.20
N LEU A 38 15.52 -2.98 0.89
CA LEU A 38 14.40 -3.89 0.64
C LEU A 38 13.87 -3.77 -0.81
N GLN A 39 13.81 -2.55 -1.33
CA GLN A 39 13.45 -2.28 -2.73
C GLN A 39 14.44 -2.93 -3.70
N ASN A 40 15.75 -2.83 -3.43
CA ASN A 40 16.77 -3.46 -4.26
C ASN A 40 16.66 -4.99 -4.22
N THR A 41 16.43 -5.59 -3.05
CA THR A 41 16.14 -7.03 -2.91
C THR A 41 14.89 -7.44 -3.69
N CYS A 42 13.83 -6.63 -3.67
CA CYS A 42 12.64 -6.89 -4.48
C CYS A 42 12.95 -6.86 -5.98
N LYS A 43 13.82 -5.94 -6.44
CA LYS A 43 14.19 -5.81 -7.87
C LYS A 43 14.98 -7.02 -8.40
N THR A 44 15.69 -7.77 -7.56
CA THR A 44 16.41 -8.98 -7.98
C THR A 44 15.47 -10.17 -8.20
N ASN A 45 14.34 -10.22 -7.50
CA ASN A 45 13.31 -11.24 -7.70
C ASN A 45 12.35 -10.83 -8.84
N TYR A 46 12.20 -11.68 -9.86
CA TYR A 46 11.37 -11.39 -11.03
C TYR A 46 9.91 -11.08 -10.67
N ILE A 47 9.32 -11.87 -9.75
CA ILE A 47 7.92 -11.69 -9.33
C ILE A 47 7.79 -10.39 -8.55
N CYS A 48 8.62 -10.18 -7.52
CA CYS A 48 8.52 -8.96 -6.70
C CYS A 48 8.74 -7.70 -7.55
N ARG A 49 9.73 -7.71 -8.45
CA ARG A 49 9.99 -6.60 -9.38
C ARG A 49 8.76 -6.25 -10.21
N SER A 50 8.09 -7.26 -10.81
CA SER A 50 6.88 -7.04 -11.60
C SER A 50 5.76 -6.46 -10.76
N ARG A 51 5.46 -7.07 -9.60
CA ARG A 51 4.37 -6.64 -8.71
C ARG A 51 4.60 -5.23 -8.15
N LEU A 52 5.84 -4.89 -7.84
CA LEU A 52 6.22 -3.55 -7.39
C LEU A 52 6.06 -2.50 -8.50
N ALA A 53 6.43 -2.84 -9.74
CA ALA A 53 6.21 -1.95 -10.88
C ALA A 53 4.70 -1.71 -11.14
N ASP A 54 3.88 -2.77 -11.06
CA ASP A 54 2.43 -2.66 -11.19
C ASP A 54 1.85 -1.75 -10.10
N PHE A 55 2.29 -1.90 -8.84
CA PHE A 55 1.83 -1.07 -7.73
C PHE A 55 2.20 0.40 -7.91
N LEU A 56 3.45 0.70 -8.24
CA LEU A 56 3.90 2.07 -8.46
C LEU A 56 3.14 2.74 -9.62
N SER A 57 2.80 1.97 -10.66
CA SER A 57 2.08 2.51 -11.82
C SER A 57 0.59 2.70 -11.56
N ASN A 58 -0.09 1.68 -11.03
CA ASN A 58 -1.54 1.69 -10.87
C ASN A 58 -2.02 2.53 -9.68
N CYS A 59 -1.19 2.66 -8.63
CA CYS A 59 -1.50 3.50 -7.47
C CYS A 59 -0.84 4.89 -7.53
N GLN A 60 -0.33 5.30 -8.69
CA GLN A 60 0.30 6.62 -8.85
C GLN A 60 -0.70 7.74 -8.49
N PRO A 61 -0.41 8.58 -7.48
CA PRO A 61 -1.29 9.68 -7.12
C PRO A 61 -1.18 10.82 -8.16
N LYS A 62 -2.31 11.48 -8.43
CA LYS A 62 -2.36 12.67 -9.31
C LYS A 62 -3.09 13.81 -8.61
N ALA A 63 -2.40 14.94 -8.44
CA ALA A 63 -3.02 16.16 -7.94
C ALA A 63 -4.09 16.65 -8.94
N GLY A 64 -5.26 17.04 -8.44
CA GLY A 64 -6.38 17.53 -9.27
C GLY A 64 -7.29 16.45 -9.87
N SER A 65 -6.95 15.15 -9.79
CA SER A 65 -7.92 14.09 -10.11
C SER A 65 -8.98 13.98 -9.01
N VAL A 66 -10.24 13.73 -9.42
CA VAL A 66 -11.36 13.47 -8.52
C VAL A 66 -11.11 12.19 -7.71
N SER A 67 -10.64 11.14 -8.38
CA SER A 67 -10.27 9.87 -7.73
C SER A 67 -9.01 10.00 -6.85
N GLY A 68 -8.14 10.96 -7.18
CA GLY A 68 -6.80 11.10 -6.60
C GLY A 68 -5.76 10.15 -7.20
N CYS A 69 -6.15 9.31 -8.16
CA CYS A 69 -5.29 8.41 -8.92
C CYS A 69 -5.00 8.98 -10.31
N LEU A 70 -3.86 8.62 -10.89
CA LEU A 70 -3.52 8.99 -12.28
C LEU A 70 -4.39 8.28 -13.31
N LEU A 71 -4.62 6.96 -13.13
CA LEU A 71 -5.39 6.12 -14.05
C LEU A 71 -6.90 6.07 -13.74
N GLU A 72 -7.34 6.76 -12.68
CA GLU A 72 -8.73 6.78 -12.21
C GLU A 72 -9.38 5.38 -12.13
N ASN A 73 -8.61 4.37 -11.69
CA ASN A 73 -9.06 2.99 -11.55
C ASN A 73 -8.63 2.42 -10.19
N TYR A 74 -9.57 2.37 -9.24
CA TYR A 74 -9.31 1.85 -7.91
C TYR A 74 -9.05 0.34 -7.90
N ALA A 75 -9.74 -0.42 -8.76
CA ALA A 75 -9.60 -1.88 -8.82
C ALA A 75 -8.17 -2.29 -9.19
N ASN A 76 -7.57 -1.63 -10.18
CA ASN A 76 -6.18 -1.88 -10.57
C ASN A 76 -5.21 -1.56 -9.44
N CYS A 77 -5.38 -0.43 -8.74
CA CYS A 77 -4.55 -0.10 -7.60
C CYS A 77 -4.66 -1.14 -6.46
N LEU A 78 -5.88 -1.57 -6.12
CA LEU A 78 -6.11 -2.59 -5.08
C LEU A 78 -5.57 -3.96 -5.48
N LEU A 79 -5.70 -4.34 -6.76
CA LEU A 79 -5.13 -5.57 -7.31
C LEU A 79 -3.59 -5.54 -7.24
N SER A 80 -2.96 -4.44 -7.66
CA SER A 80 -1.51 -4.32 -7.57
C SER A 80 -0.99 -4.28 -6.14
N TYR A 81 -1.69 -3.59 -5.23
CA TYR A 81 -1.35 -3.61 -3.80
C TYR A 81 -1.44 -5.03 -3.21
N SER A 82 -2.55 -5.74 -3.45
CA SER A 82 -2.73 -7.10 -2.93
C SER A 82 -1.73 -8.10 -3.54
N GLY A 83 -1.29 -7.86 -4.79
CA GLY A 83 -0.25 -8.64 -5.44
C GLY A 83 1.15 -8.51 -4.83
N LEU A 84 1.39 -7.54 -3.94
CA LEU A 84 2.65 -7.45 -3.18
C LEU A 84 2.70 -8.40 -1.99
N ILE A 85 1.54 -8.82 -1.47
CA ILE A 85 1.44 -9.70 -0.32
C ILE A 85 1.98 -11.09 -0.70
N GLY A 86 2.92 -11.59 0.10
CA GLY A 86 3.66 -12.83 -0.18
C GLY A 86 4.98 -12.62 -0.91
N THR A 87 5.34 -11.38 -1.25
CA THR A 87 6.69 -11.00 -1.72
C THR A 87 7.53 -10.43 -0.57
N VAL A 88 8.82 -10.18 -0.82
CA VAL A 88 9.69 -9.46 0.14
C VAL A 88 9.21 -8.02 0.42
N MET A 89 8.34 -7.46 -0.42
CA MET A 89 7.76 -6.13 -0.27
C MET A 89 6.33 -6.20 0.31
N THR A 90 6.02 -7.22 1.12
CA THR A 90 4.67 -7.40 1.71
C THR A 90 4.30 -6.18 2.58
N PRO A 91 3.26 -5.41 2.23
CA PRO A 91 2.80 -4.28 3.03
C PRO A 91 1.73 -4.72 4.05
N ASN A 92 1.63 -3.99 5.15
CA ASN A 92 0.53 -4.15 6.10
C ASN A 92 0.09 -2.80 6.72
N TYR A 93 -1.05 -2.81 7.40
CA TYR A 93 -1.54 -1.68 8.18
C TYR A 93 -0.62 -1.39 9.36
N VAL A 94 -0.18 -0.14 9.46
CA VAL A 94 0.52 0.37 10.65
C VAL A 94 -0.50 0.91 11.65
N ARG A 95 -0.18 0.81 12.94
CA ARG A 95 -1.02 1.35 14.00
C ARG A 95 -1.03 2.87 13.90
N SER A 96 -2.12 3.42 13.36
CA SER A 96 -2.33 4.85 13.17
C SER A 96 -3.83 5.17 13.26
N SER A 97 -4.18 6.44 13.47
CA SER A 97 -5.58 6.88 13.55
C SER A 97 -6.34 6.80 12.21
N GLY A 98 -5.67 6.44 11.11
CA GLY A 98 -6.24 6.34 9.77
C GLY A 98 -5.75 5.13 8.97
N ILE A 99 -5.91 5.19 7.65
CA ILE A 99 -5.36 4.19 6.73
C ILE A 99 -3.94 4.64 6.37
N SER A 100 -2.97 3.99 6.99
CA SER A 100 -1.56 4.06 6.65
C SER A 100 -1.02 2.65 6.49
N LEU A 101 -0.25 2.43 5.45
CA LEU A 101 0.27 1.14 5.02
C LEU A 101 1.78 1.27 4.84
N SER A 102 2.52 0.21 5.15
CA SER A 102 3.97 0.20 4.96
C SER A 102 4.45 -1.23 4.78
N PRO A 103 5.49 -1.49 3.97
CA PRO A 103 6.29 -2.70 4.07
C PRO A 103 7.11 -2.72 5.37
N TRP A 104 7.67 -3.88 5.73
CA TRP A 104 8.53 -3.99 6.92
C TRP A 104 9.92 -3.40 6.67
N CYS A 105 10.00 -2.07 6.64
CA CYS A 105 11.23 -1.32 6.50
C CYS A 105 11.08 0.08 7.13
N ASP A 106 12.20 0.78 7.28
CA ASP A 106 12.19 2.21 7.56
C ASP A 106 13.32 2.93 6.81
N CYS A 107 13.46 4.23 7.04
CA CYS A 107 14.48 5.06 6.41
C CYS A 107 15.63 5.42 7.35
N SER A 108 15.85 4.59 8.38
CA SER A 108 17.05 4.65 9.21
C SER A 108 18.27 4.31 8.36
N SER A 109 19.40 4.95 8.66
CA SER A 109 20.68 4.69 7.96
C SER A 109 20.69 4.93 6.45
N SER A 110 19.78 5.76 5.92
CA SER A 110 19.74 6.11 4.48
C SER A 110 20.86 7.06 4.02
N GLY A 111 21.52 7.78 4.94
CA GLY A 111 22.53 8.79 4.62
C GLY A 111 22.01 9.83 3.62
N ASN A 112 22.77 10.06 2.54
CA ASN A 112 22.41 11.01 1.48
C ASN A 112 21.18 10.59 0.66
N SER A 113 20.80 9.31 0.67
CA SER A 113 19.62 8.79 -0.02
C SER A 113 18.36 8.87 0.83
N LYS A 114 18.39 9.58 1.97
CA LYS A 114 17.22 9.78 2.82
C LYS A 114 16.01 10.37 2.09
N PRO A 115 16.15 11.40 1.22
CA PRO A 115 15.01 11.94 0.46
C PRO A 115 14.35 10.89 -0.45
N ASP A 116 15.14 10.04 -1.10
CA ASP A 116 14.61 8.98 -1.98
C ASP A 116 13.90 7.88 -1.17
N CYS A 117 14.46 7.53 -0.01
CA CYS A 117 13.84 6.58 0.90
C CYS A 117 12.51 7.11 1.43
N ASP A 118 12.49 8.35 1.91
CA ASP A 118 11.28 8.97 2.47
C ASP A 118 10.20 9.06 1.40
N LYS A 119 10.55 9.46 0.16
CA LYS A 119 9.63 9.46 -0.98
C LYS A 119 9.06 8.07 -1.27
N PHE A 120 9.88 7.02 -1.22
CA PHE A 120 9.43 5.64 -1.41
C PHE A 120 8.48 5.20 -0.28
N ALA A 121 8.82 5.47 0.98
CA ALA A 121 7.99 5.13 2.14
C ALA A 121 6.66 5.91 2.15
N GLU A 122 6.67 7.17 1.74
CA GLU A 122 5.48 8.02 1.57
C GLU A 122 4.53 7.48 0.51
N PHE A 123 5.05 6.81 -0.53
CA PHE A 123 4.21 6.18 -1.55
C PHE A 123 3.30 5.07 -0.99
N PHE A 124 3.66 4.47 0.14
CA PHE A 124 2.80 3.52 0.87
C PHE A 124 1.98 4.22 1.97
N THR A 125 2.64 5.03 2.79
CA THR A 125 2.05 5.58 4.01
C THR A 125 1.10 6.75 3.76
N ASN A 126 1.40 7.58 2.74
CA ASN A 126 0.67 8.81 2.43
C ASN A 126 0.24 8.90 0.96
N ASN A 127 -0.29 7.81 0.42
CA ASN A 127 -0.81 7.78 -0.94
C ASN A 127 -2.33 8.01 -0.97
N ARG A 128 -2.73 9.17 -1.51
CA ARG A 128 -4.15 9.54 -1.66
C ARG A 128 -4.93 8.56 -2.53
N CYS A 129 -4.35 8.10 -3.63
CA CYS A 129 -4.99 7.13 -4.53
C CYS A 129 -5.30 5.82 -3.79
N LEU A 130 -4.29 5.23 -3.16
CA LEU A 130 -4.45 3.99 -2.40
C LEU A 130 -5.44 4.14 -1.24
N ARG A 131 -5.35 5.25 -0.49
CA ARG A 131 -6.27 5.55 0.62
C ARG A 131 -7.72 5.67 0.14
N ASN A 132 -7.95 6.36 -0.96
CA ASN A 132 -9.28 6.51 -1.55
C ASN A 132 -9.82 5.18 -2.06
N ALA A 133 -9.00 4.39 -2.74
CA ALA A 133 -9.38 3.07 -3.25
C ALA A 133 -9.84 2.14 -2.11
N ILE A 134 -9.09 2.08 -1.01
CA ILE A 134 -9.43 1.24 0.16
C ILE A 134 -10.73 1.72 0.81
N LYS A 135 -10.91 3.04 0.97
CA LYS A 135 -12.15 3.61 1.51
C LYS A 135 -13.35 3.32 0.62
N ALA A 136 -13.21 3.50 -0.69
CA ALA A 136 -14.28 3.29 -1.65
C ALA A 136 -14.72 1.82 -1.65
N PHE A 137 -13.76 0.89 -1.69
CA PHE A 137 -14.04 -0.55 -1.61
C PHE A 137 -14.69 -0.93 -0.29
N GLY A 138 -14.14 -0.48 0.85
CA GLY A 138 -14.67 -0.81 2.17
C GLY A 138 -16.08 -0.25 2.44
N ASN A 139 -16.45 0.84 1.76
CA ASN A 139 -17.78 1.46 1.85
C ASN A 139 -18.76 1.00 0.75
N GLY A 140 -18.30 0.23 -0.23
CA GLY A 140 -19.10 -0.19 -1.39
C GLY A 140 -19.46 0.96 -2.35
N THR A 141 -18.62 2.01 -2.43
CA THR A 141 -18.84 3.19 -3.28
C THR A 141 -17.91 3.23 -4.50
N ASP A 142 -17.21 2.13 -4.78
CA ASP A 142 -16.25 1.98 -5.87
C ASP A 142 -16.91 1.86 -7.25
N VAL A 143 -18.23 1.60 -7.30
CA VAL A 143 -19.07 1.27 -8.48
C VAL A 143 -18.91 2.18 -9.71
N GLY A 144 -18.46 3.44 -9.54
CA GLY A 144 -18.23 4.39 -10.65
C GLY A 144 -16.79 4.45 -11.20
N VAL A 145 -15.84 3.76 -10.55
CA VAL A 145 -14.39 3.79 -10.86
C VAL A 145 -13.92 2.42 -11.41
N TRP A 146 -14.86 1.49 -11.59
CA TRP A 146 -14.68 0.16 -12.18
C TRP A 146 -14.83 0.15 -13.71
N GLN A 147 -15.39 1.19 -14.30
CA GLN A 147 -15.59 1.22 -15.75
C GLN A 147 -14.26 1.55 -16.42
N PRO A 148 -13.67 0.64 -17.22
CA PRO A 148 -12.62 1.04 -18.14
C PRO A 148 -13.22 2.13 -19.04
N GLN A 149 -12.51 3.24 -19.21
CA GLN A 149 -12.84 4.15 -20.30
C GLN A 149 -12.86 3.31 -21.58
N THR A 150 -14.03 3.24 -22.21
CA THR A 150 -14.17 2.63 -23.52
C THR A 150 -13.25 3.38 -24.50
N PRO A 151 -12.54 2.67 -25.39
CA PRO A 151 -11.65 3.28 -26.37
C PRO A 151 -12.35 4.31 -27.26
#